data_AF-A0AAV6XQU6-F1
#
_entry.id   AF-A0AAV6XQU6-F1
#
_cell.length_a   1.000
_cell.length_b   1.000
_cell.length_c   1.000
_cell.angle_alpha   90.00
_cell.angle_beta   90.00
_cell.angle_gamma   90.00
#
_symmetry.space_group_name_H-M   'P 1'
#
loop_
_entity.id
_entity.type
_entity.pdbx_description
1 polymer ?
#
loop_
_entity_poly.entity_id
_entity_poly.type
_entity_poly.pdbx_seq_one_letter_code
_entity_poly.pdbx_strand_id
1 'polypeptide(L)'
;MVHRGLIPKYDSSFEILKKVGNVAYRLRLPDRLKIYPAIHVSFLKKYHEDALKEIRKQAAQALLVIRQEFDKDVQRILSHRTKGQSKKNQRID
;
A
#
# COMPACT_ATOMS: atom_id res chain seq x y z
N MET A 1 -11.60 0.35 -14.23
CA MET A 1 -12.91 0.70 -13.64
C MET A 1 -12.74 0.72 -12.12
N VAL A 2 -12.75 1.89 -11.49
CA VAL A 2 -12.56 1.99 -10.03
C VAL A 2 -13.94 1.86 -9.38
N HIS A 3 -14.13 0.87 -8.50
CA HIS A 3 -15.38 0.73 -7.75
C HIS A 3 -15.56 1.96 -6.86
N ARG A 4 -16.59 2.77 -7.12
CA ARG A 4 -16.84 4.04 -6.41
C ARG A 4 -16.92 3.89 -4.87
N GLY A 5 -17.27 2.70 -4.38
CA GLY A 5 -17.33 2.39 -2.95
C GLY A 5 -15.98 2.25 -2.23
N LEU A 6 -14.87 2.15 -2.98
CA LEU A 6 -13.51 2.01 -2.41
C LEU A 6 -12.69 3.31 -2.48
N ILE A 7 -13.31 4.42 -2.88
CA ILE A 7 -12.64 5.72 -2.91
C ILE A 7 -12.59 6.26 -1.47
N PRO A 8 -11.40 6.60 -0.94
CA PRO A 8 -11.29 7.23 0.37
C PRO A 8 -12.14 8.50 0.46
N LYS A 9 -12.98 8.59 1.51
CA LYS A 9 -13.85 9.76 1.73
C LYS A 9 -13.10 11.02 2.15
N TYR A 10 -11.96 10.84 2.83
CA TYR A 10 -11.12 11.92 3.33
C TYR A 10 -9.73 11.78 2.76
N ASP A 11 -9.11 12.92 2.47
CA ASP A 11 -7.69 12.98 2.17
C ASP A 11 -6.87 12.80 3.46
N SER A 12 -5.55 12.78 3.31
CA SER A 12 -4.54 12.57 4.34
C SER A 12 -4.69 13.49 5.55
N SER A 13 -3.98 13.15 6.64
CA SER A 13 -3.88 14.00 7.82
C SER A 13 -3.12 15.31 7.51
N PHE A 14 -3.73 16.46 7.83
CA PHE A 14 -3.11 17.78 7.70
C PHE A 14 -2.86 18.41 9.07
N GLU A 15 -1.74 19.14 9.20
CA GLU A 15 -1.43 19.92 10.40
C GLU A 15 -2.28 21.19 10.46
N ILE A 16 -2.84 21.50 11.64
CA ILE A 16 -3.54 22.76 11.89
C ILE A 16 -2.50 23.82 12.27
N LEU A 17 -2.36 24.87 11.45
CA LEU A 17 -1.43 25.97 11.69
C LEU A 17 -2.01 27.03 12.63
N LYS A 18 -3.29 27.39 12.44
CA LYS A 18 -3.94 28.46 13.21
C LYS A 18 -5.46 28.32 13.20
N LYS A 19 -6.14 28.70 14.28
CA LYS A 19 -7.59 28.96 14.29
C LYS A 19 -7.86 30.37 13.71
N VAL A 20 -8.54 30.45 12.58
CA VAL A 20 -8.78 31.73 11.85
C VAL A 20 -10.10 32.38 12.28
N GLY A 21 -11.06 31.58 12.74
CA GLY A 21 -12.32 32.06 13.28
C GLY A 21 -12.97 30.99 14.16
N ASN A 22 -14.21 31.20 14.60
CA ASN A 22 -14.86 30.25 15.49
C ASN A 22 -15.04 28.85 14.86
N VAL A 23 -15.25 28.83 13.53
CA VAL A 23 -15.59 27.62 12.76
C VAL A 23 -14.58 27.29 11.64
N ALA A 24 -13.44 27.99 11.58
CA ALA A 24 -12.47 27.84 10.49
C ALA A 24 -11.03 27.73 10.99
N TYR A 25 -10.29 26.77 10.43
CA TYR A 25 -8.89 26.51 10.75
C TYR A 25 -8.03 26.61 9.49
N ARG A 26 -6.84 27.22 9.62
CA ARG A 26 -5.81 27.23 8.58
C ARG A 26 -5.01 25.95 8.68
N LEU A 27 -4.99 25.16 7.61
CA LEU A 27 -4.23 23.92 7.52
C LEU A 27 -2.92 24.13 6.75
N ARG A 28 -1.94 23.28 7.03
CA ARG A 28 -0.75 23.13 6.20
C ARG A 28 -1.09 22.19 5.04
N LEU A 29 -1.55 22.77 3.94
CA LEU A 29 -1.85 22.03 2.72
C LEU A 29 -0.57 21.81 1.90
N PRO A 30 -0.40 20.65 1.25
CA PRO A 30 0.67 20.43 0.28
C PRO A 30 0.43 21.28 -0.97
N ASP A 31 1.52 21.73 -1.62
CA ASP A 31 1.48 22.61 -2.80
C ASP A 31 0.72 22.02 -4.00
N ARG A 32 0.48 20.71 -3.98
CA ARG A 32 -0.34 20.01 -4.98
C ARG A 32 -1.82 20.42 -4.90
N LEU A 33 -2.31 20.80 -3.73
CA LEU A 33 -3.69 21.23 -3.52
C LEU A 33 -3.78 22.76 -3.63
N LYS A 34 -4.24 23.24 -4.78
CA LYS A 34 -4.47 24.68 -5.05
C LYS A 34 -5.79 25.18 -4.42
N ILE A 35 -6.01 24.87 -3.14
CA ILE A 35 -7.22 25.24 -2.38
C ILE A 35 -6.82 26.25 -1.30
N TYR A 36 -7.74 27.14 -0.93
CA TYR A 36 -7.50 28.08 0.16
C TYR A 36 -7.28 27.33 1.49
N PRO A 37 -6.22 27.65 2.26
CA PRO A 37 -5.83 26.84 3.42
C PRO A 37 -6.78 26.98 4.62
N ALA A 38 -7.67 27.98 4.65
CA ALA A 38 -8.68 28.09 5.70
C ALA A 38 -9.89 27.21 5.36
N ILE A 39 -10.06 26.12 6.11
CA ILE A 39 -11.13 25.13 5.90
C ILE A 39 -12.12 25.19 7.08
N HIS A 40 -13.41 25.12 6.76
CA HIS A 40 -14.48 25.07 7.75
C HIS A 40 -14.49 23.72 8.50
N VAL A 41 -14.80 23.76 9.80
CA VAL A 41 -14.72 22.60 10.71
C VAL A 41 -15.57 21.40 10.25
N SER A 42 -16.67 21.63 9.52
CA SER A 42 -17.53 20.55 8.98
C SER A 42 -16.84 19.65 7.95
N PHE A 43 -15.77 20.14 7.30
CA PHE A 43 -14.98 19.36 6.35
C PHE A 43 -13.78 18.66 7.01
N LEU A 44 -13.56 18.91 8.30
CA LEU A 44 -12.46 18.32 9.05
C LEU A 44 -12.97 17.17 9.90
N LYS A 45 -12.19 16.09 9.92
CA LYS A 45 -12.36 15.00 10.87
C LYS A 45 -11.16 14.98 11.80
N LYS A 46 -11.39 14.89 13.11
CA LYS A 46 -10.31 14.75 14.08
C LYS A 46 -9.49 13.51 13.71
N TYR A 47 -8.17 13.68 13.64
CA TYR A 47 -7.27 12.56 13.44
C TYR A 47 -7.24 11.71 14.70
N HIS A 48 -7.40 10.41 14.53
CA HIS A 48 -7.20 9.42 15.57
C HIS A 48 -6.02 8.56 15.16
N GLU A 49 -4.99 8.56 16.01
CA GLU A 49 -3.85 7.68 15.79
C GLU A 49 -4.32 6.23 15.91
N ASP A 50 -4.12 5.47 14.85
CA ASP A 50 -4.45 4.05 14.84
C ASP A 50 -3.30 3.31 15.53
N ALA A 51 -3.55 2.86 16.76
CA ALA A 51 -2.57 2.14 17.57
C ALA A 51 -2.04 0.87 16.87
N LEU A 52 -2.80 0.31 15.92
CA LEU A 52 -2.41 -0.88 15.16
C LEU A 52 -1.68 -0.55 13.85
N LYS A 53 -1.44 0.73 13.55
CA LYS A 53 -0.82 1.16 12.29
C LYS A 53 0.57 0.57 12.08
N GLU A 54 1.42 0.60 13.10
CA GLU A 54 2.78 0.06 13.02
C GLU A 54 2.77 -1.47 12.94
N ILE A 55 1.90 -2.13 13.71
CA ILE A 55 1.69 -3.58 13.63
C ILE A 55 1.27 -3.99 12.22
N ARG A 56 0.32 -3.28 11.60
CA ARG A 56 -0.14 -3.55 10.23
C ARG A 56 0.96 -3.30 9.19
N LYS A 57 1.77 -2.25 9.35
CA LYS A 57 2.92 -2.02 8.46
C LYS A 57 3.94 -3.15 8.55
N GLN A 58 4.29 -3.57 9.77
CA GLN A 58 5.21 -4.68 9.99
C GLN A 58 4.66 -5.99 9.39
N ALA A 59 3.36 -6.28 9.61
CA ALA A 59 2.71 -7.43 9.02
C ALA A 59 2.71 -7.39 7.48
N ALA A 60 2.45 -6.21 6.89
CA ALA A 60 2.49 -6.02 5.44
C ALA A 60 3.91 -6.22 4.87
N GLN A 61 4.93 -5.73 5.57
CA GLN A 61 6.33 -5.95 5.20
C GLN A 61 6.71 -7.42 5.30
N ALA A 62 6.35 -8.09 6.40
CA ALA A 62 6.60 -9.52 6.57
C ALA A 62 5.96 -10.35 5.45
N LEU A 63 4.71 -10.05 5.08
CA LEU A 63 4.02 -10.72 3.98
C LEU A 63 4.72 -10.53 2.63
N LEU A 64 5.30 -9.35 2.37
CA LEU A 64 6.06 -9.09 1.15
C LEU A 64 7.35 -9.91 1.11
N VAL A 65 8.07 -10.01 2.23
CA VAL A 65 9.30 -10.81 2.35
C VAL A 65 8.99 -12.29 2.11
N ILE A 66 7.95 -12.82 2.75
CA ILE A 66 7.53 -14.22 2.56
C ILE A 66 7.21 -14.51 1.09
N ARG A 67 6.50 -13.61 0.40
CA ARG A 67 6.22 -13.78 -1.04
C ARG A 67 7.49 -13.83 -1.89
N GLN A 68 8.45 -12.93 -1.61
CA GLN A 68 9.71 -12.92 -2.35
C GLN A 68 10.55 -14.17 -2.12
N GLU A 69 10.54 -14.70 -0.89
CA GLU A 69 11.23 -15.95 -0.56
C GLU A 69 10.60 -17.13 -1.31
N PHE A 70 9.27 -17.22 -1.30
CA PHE A 70 8.53 -18.23 -2.05
C PHE A 70 8.84 -18.17 -3.55
N ASP A 71 8.83 -16.98 -4.15
CA ASP A 71 9.15 -16.79 -5.56
C ASP A 71 10.58 -17.26 -5.88
N LYS A 72 11.56 -16.95 -5.02
CA LYS A 72 12.96 -17.41 -5.17
C LYS A 72 13.07 -18.94 -5.10
N ASP A 73 12.37 -19.56 -4.16
CA ASP A 73 12.35 -21.01 -4.01
C ASP A 73 11.75 -21.69 -5.24
N VAL A 74 10.65 -21.15 -5.79
CA VAL A 74 10.04 -21.64 -7.02
C VAL A 74 11.03 -21.56 -8.20
N GLN A 75 11.74 -20.43 -8.35
CA GLN A 75 12.75 -20.28 -9.40
C GLN A 75 13.92 -21.27 -9.24
N ARG A 76 14.36 -21.52 -8.00
CA ARG A 76 15.41 -22.52 -7.71
C ARG A 76 14.97 -23.92 -8.11
N ILE A 77 13.71 -24.28 -7.84
CA ILE A 77 13.16 -25.58 -8.24
C ILE A 77 13.09 -25.69 -9.77
N LEU A 78 12.64 -24.63 -10.45
CA LEU A 78 12.55 -24.59 -11.91
C LEU A 78 13.92 -24.68 -12.59
N SER A 79 14.94 -24.01 -12.06
CA SER A 79 16.30 -24.03 -12.61
C SER A 79 17.01 -25.38 -12.43
N HIS A 80 16.73 -26.08 -11.33
CA HIS A 80 17.28 -27.42 -11.08
C HIS A 80 16.53 -28.53 -11.85
N ARG A 81 15.31 -28.29 -12.34
CA ARG A 81 14.55 -29.28 -13.11
C ARG A 81 15.14 -29.45 -14.52
N THR A 82 16.21 -30.23 -14.61
CA THR A 82 16.76 -30.73 -15.88
C THR A 82 15.66 -31.46 -16.65
N LYS A 83 15.41 -31.05 -17.90
CA LYS A 83 14.54 -31.81 -18.84
C LYS A 83 15.09 -33.24 -18.89
N GLY A 84 14.31 -34.19 -18.38
CA GLY A 84 14.70 -35.59 -18.31
C GLY A 84 15.28 -36.01 -19.65
N GLN A 85 16.51 -36.53 -19.64
CA GLN A 85 17.10 -37.09 -20.83
C GLN A 85 16.21 -38.25 -21.29
N SER A 86 15.43 -38.01 -22.34
CA SER A 86 14.71 -39.05 -23.05
C SER A 86 15.77 -40.01 -23.59
N LYS A 87 15.98 -41.13 -22.89
CA LYS A 87 16.76 -42.25 -23.43
C LYS A 87 15.93 -42.85 -24.56
N LYS A 88 16.30 -42.53 -25.81
CA LYS A 88 15.81 -43.23 -27.00
C LYS A 88 16.30 -44.68 -26.91
N ASN A 89 15.42 -45.58 -26.53
CA ASN A 89 15.68 -47.01 -26.60
C ASN A 89 15.65 -47.43 -28.08
N GLN A 90 16.83 -47.59 -28.70
CA GLN A 90 16.94 -48.28 -30.00
C GLN A 90 16.64 -49.76 -29.77
N ARG A 91 15.60 -50.25 -30.45
CA ARG A 91 15.35 -51.68 -30.63
C ARG A 91 16.34 -52.18 -31.68
N ILE A 92 17.08 -53.23 -31.36
CA ILE A 92 17.90 -53.96 -32.32
C ILE A 92 17.13 -55.25 -32.62
N ASP A 93 16.98 -55.53 -33.92
CA ASP A 93 16.26 -56.67 -34.53
C ASP A 93 16.72 -58.05 -34.04
#